data_AF-A0A537GR27-F1
#
_entry.id   AF-A0A537GR27-F1
#
_cell.length_a   1.000
_cell.length_b   1.000
_cell.length_c   1.000
_cell.angle_alpha   90.00
_cell.angle_beta   90.00
_cell.angle_gamma   90.00
#
_symmetry.space_group_name_H-M   'P 1'
#
loop_
_entity.id
_entity.type
_entity.pdbx_description
1 polymer ?
#
loop_
_entity_poly.entity_id
_entity_poly.type
_entity_poly.pdbx_seq_one_letter_code
_entity_poly.pdbx_strand_id
1 'polypeptide(L)'
;MRMNILIAGGLISAVSVLLLSSEIVASFFGFALGGLNIITGVLTPKAGGIVYPTDQQDPLKLSLDKGVIRTRIYTIAFSDKKLVLRKLSSVNLTVATALILALLGWDLAGPFGIIVGGITAFSSQEFLTQRRRDGIRTGNLLELSDRGDLEFPYEELEQVQLSGNRIQLYLKDRIVRIVISRKYSRILGPVLEKVIPANLQSGPVPSLEAPSFQSQLSLALQRPRRGSARRKGRLARWFRHRMPMP
;
A
#
# COMPACT_ATOMS: atom_id res chain seq x y z
N MET A 1 -6.36 -11.32 -7.38
CA MET A 1 -5.10 -11.59 -6.65
C MET A 1 -4.79 -13.07 -6.57
N ARG A 2 -5.65 -13.93 -6.00
CA ARG A 2 -5.50 -15.40 -6.06
C ARG A 2 -5.16 -15.92 -7.47
N MET A 3 -5.93 -15.52 -8.48
CA MET A 3 -5.69 -15.90 -9.88
C MET A 3 -4.28 -15.52 -10.35
N ASN A 4 -3.79 -14.33 -9.99
CA ASN A 4 -2.47 -13.85 -10.41
C ASN A 4 -1.35 -14.66 -9.76
N ILE A 5 -1.50 -15.07 -8.49
CA ILE A 5 -0.53 -15.94 -7.81
C ILE A 5 -0.46 -17.31 -8.49
N LEU A 6 -1.62 -17.88 -8.84
CA LEU A 6 -1.70 -19.16 -9.56
C LEU A 6 -1.07 -19.07 -10.96
N ILE A 7 -1.38 -18.01 -11.72
CA ILE A 7 -0.80 -17.77 -13.05
C ILE A 7 0.72 -17.63 -12.94
N ALA A 8 1.20 -16.86 -11.96
CA ALA A 8 2.63 -16.68 -11.77
C ALA A 8 3.33 -18.01 -11.41
N GLY A 9 2.74 -18.81 -10.51
CA GLY A 9 3.25 -20.14 -10.18
C GLY A 9 3.29 -21.07 -11.40
N GLY A 10 2.22 -21.11 -12.19
CA GLY A 10 2.17 -21.90 -13.42
C GLY A 10 3.21 -21.46 -14.45
N LEU A 11 3.41 -20.15 -14.64
CA LEU A 11 4.41 -19.60 -15.55
C LEU A 11 5.83 -19.97 -15.10
N ILE A 12 6.13 -19.84 -13.80
CA ILE A 12 7.42 -20.21 -13.22
C ILE A 12 7.70 -21.70 -13.48
N SER A 13 6.72 -22.58 -13.19
CA SER A 13 6.88 -24.02 -13.43
C SER A 13 7.09 -24.34 -14.91
N ALA A 14 6.35 -23.70 -15.81
CA ALA A 14 6.51 -23.91 -17.26
C ALA A 14 7.91 -23.48 -17.76
N VAL A 15 8.40 -22.31 -17.33
CA VAL A 15 9.75 -21.85 -17.68
C VAL A 15 10.81 -22.77 -17.08
N SER A 16 10.58 -23.30 -15.87
CA SER A 16 11.50 -24.24 -15.24
C SER A 16 11.67 -25.54 -16.04
N VAL A 17 10.60 -26.04 -16.67
CA VAL A 17 10.68 -27.20 -17.57
C VAL A 17 11.53 -26.91 -18.81
N LEU A 18 11.48 -25.68 -19.33
CA LEU A 18 12.31 -25.29 -20.49
C LEU A 18 13.80 -25.20 -20.13
N LEU A 19 14.12 -24.88 -18.86
CA LEU A 19 15.49 -24.78 -18.37
C LEU A 19 16.12 -26.13 -17.97
N LEU A 20 15.36 -27.22 -18.00
CA LEU A 20 15.78 -28.53 -17.49
C LEU A 20 17.00 -29.09 -18.25
N SER A 21 17.15 -28.74 -19.52
CA SER A 21 18.25 -29.16 -20.38
C SER A 21 19.49 -28.25 -20.33
N SER A 22 19.33 -26.99 -19.94
CA SER A 22 20.40 -25.99 -19.99
C SER A 22 20.91 -25.56 -18.61
N GLU A 23 20.04 -25.49 -17.60
CA GLU A 23 20.36 -25.04 -16.25
C GLU A 23 19.56 -25.82 -15.20
N ILE A 24 20.02 -27.03 -14.90
CA ILE A 24 19.35 -28.00 -14.02
C ILE A 24 19.06 -27.41 -12.62
N VAL A 25 20.01 -26.68 -12.03
CA VAL A 25 19.85 -26.08 -10.69
C VAL A 25 18.75 -25.00 -10.71
N ALA A 26 18.74 -24.13 -11.73
CA ALA A 26 17.72 -23.11 -11.92
C ALA A 26 16.34 -23.72 -12.17
N SER A 27 16.29 -24.85 -12.90
CA SER A 27 15.07 -25.61 -13.16
C SER A 27 14.47 -26.17 -11.87
N PHE A 28 15.24 -26.88 -11.04
CA PHE A 28 14.73 -27.42 -9.78
C PHE A 28 14.27 -26.32 -8.82
N PHE A 29 15.05 -25.25 -8.69
CA PHE A 29 14.70 -24.12 -7.86
C PHE A 29 13.40 -23.45 -8.33
N GLY A 30 13.29 -23.19 -9.64
CA GLY A 30 12.09 -22.64 -10.24
C GLY A 30 10.88 -23.54 -10.05
N PHE A 31 11.02 -24.87 -10.20
CA PHE A 31 9.91 -25.80 -10.01
C PHE A 31 9.40 -25.80 -8.56
N ALA A 32 10.31 -25.78 -7.59
CA ALA A 32 9.97 -25.70 -6.17
C ALA A 32 9.21 -24.40 -5.84
N LEU A 33 9.70 -23.26 -6.34
CA LEU A 33 9.05 -21.97 -6.11
C LEU A 33 7.74 -21.82 -6.90
N GLY A 34 7.64 -22.37 -8.11
CA GLY A 34 6.42 -22.44 -8.90
C GLY A 34 5.34 -23.24 -8.17
N GLY A 35 5.70 -24.43 -7.66
CA GLY A 35 4.83 -25.25 -6.82
C GLY A 35 4.38 -24.52 -5.55
N LEU A 36 5.30 -23.85 -4.85
CA LEU A 36 4.97 -23.04 -3.66
C LEU A 36 3.99 -21.91 -3.98
N ASN A 37 4.16 -21.23 -5.11
CA ASN A 37 3.23 -20.19 -5.58
C ASN A 37 1.85 -20.78 -5.90
N ILE A 38 1.78 -21.94 -6.53
CA ILE A 38 0.50 -22.60 -6.81
C ILE A 38 -0.20 -22.96 -5.49
N ILE A 39 0.50 -23.62 -4.56
CA ILE A 39 -0.05 -24.01 -3.25
C ILE A 39 -0.54 -22.78 -2.50
N THR A 40 0.29 -21.73 -2.40
CA THR A 40 -0.13 -20.48 -1.76
C THR A 40 -1.33 -19.88 -2.45
N GLY A 41 -1.37 -19.83 -3.79
CA GLY A 41 -2.53 -19.35 -4.55
C GLY A 41 -3.81 -20.16 -4.29
N VAL A 42 -3.73 -21.49 -4.18
CA VAL A 42 -4.88 -22.34 -3.86
C VAL A 42 -5.41 -22.05 -2.46
N LEU A 43 -4.50 -21.93 -1.48
CA LEU A 43 -4.83 -21.71 -0.08
C LEU A 43 -5.14 -20.23 0.24
N THR A 44 -4.83 -19.31 -0.67
CA THR A 44 -5.06 -17.86 -0.49
C THR A 44 -6.57 -17.59 -0.44
N PRO A 45 -7.08 -17.03 0.67
CA PRO A 45 -8.48 -16.66 0.81
C PRO A 45 -8.96 -15.63 -0.23
N LYS A 46 -10.27 -15.34 -0.26
CA LYS A 46 -10.76 -14.20 -1.05
C LYS A 46 -10.54 -12.91 -0.28
N ALA A 47 -10.17 -11.83 -0.98
CA ALA A 47 -10.10 -10.52 -0.36
C ALA A 47 -11.49 -10.08 0.14
N GLY A 48 -11.62 -9.88 1.45
CA GLY A 48 -12.89 -9.56 2.13
C GLY A 48 -13.54 -8.22 1.74
N GLY A 49 -12.77 -7.23 1.25
CA GLY A 49 -13.33 -5.95 0.82
C GLY A 49 -13.95 -5.13 1.96
N ILE A 50 -15.16 -4.61 1.71
CA ILE A 50 -15.96 -3.87 2.70
C ILE A 50 -17.01 -4.85 3.23
N VAL A 51 -17.12 -4.98 4.55
CA VAL A 51 -18.11 -5.84 5.20
C VAL A 51 -18.98 -5.01 6.13
N TYR A 52 -20.29 -5.19 5.97
CA TYR A 52 -21.33 -4.71 6.86
C TYR A 52 -21.85 -5.91 7.66
N PRO A 53 -21.80 -5.88 8.99
CA PRO A 53 -22.50 -6.88 9.78
C PRO A 53 -24.00 -6.76 9.52
N THR A 54 -24.66 -7.91 9.41
CA THR A 54 -26.09 -7.99 9.08
C THR A 54 -26.98 -7.67 10.29
N ASP A 55 -26.43 -7.81 11.50
CA ASP A 55 -27.14 -7.53 12.75
C ASP A 55 -26.91 -6.08 13.19
N GLN A 56 -28.00 -5.35 13.44
CA GLN A 56 -27.96 -3.97 13.90
C GLN A 56 -27.47 -3.84 15.34
N GLN A 57 -27.55 -4.92 16.15
CA GLN A 57 -27.04 -4.94 17.52
C GLN A 57 -25.54 -5.24 17.59
N ASP A 58 -24.90 -5.62 16.47
CA ASP A 58 -23.46 -5.84 16.44
C ASP A 58 -22.74 -4.53 16.78
N PRO A 59 -21.84 -4.51 17.78
CA PRO A 59 -21.02 -3.34 18.07
C PRO A 59 -20.11 -2.97 16.90
N LEU A 60 -19.75 -3.91 16.02
CA LEU A 60 -19.11 -3.61 14.75
C LEU A 60 -20.16 -3.03 13.79
N LYS A 61 -19.88 -1.91 13.15
CA LYS A 61 -20.77 -1.31 12.14
C LYS A 61 -20.22 -1.36 10.74
N LEU A 62 -18.90 -1.33 10.60
CA LEU A 62 -18.23 -1.38 9.32
C LEU A 62 -16.84 -1.96 9.49
N SER A 63 -16.42 -2.81 8.55
CA SER A 63 -15.01 -3.17 8.45
C SER A 63 -14.48 -3.04 7.02
N LEU A 64 -13.22 -2.61 6.94
CA LEU A 64 -12.47 -2.46 5.71
C LEU A 64 -11.23 -3.33 5.77
N ASP A 65 -11.03 -4.11 4.73
CA ASP A 65 -9.98 -5.12 4.71
C ASP A 65 -8.55 -4.58 4.60
N LYS A 66 -8.35 -3.38 4.03
CA LYS A 66 -7.03 -2.75 3.87
C LYS A 66 -7.08 -1.23 4.06
N GLY A 67 -6.36 -0.76 5.06
CA GLY A 67 -5.94 0.62 5.28
C GLY A 67 -4.44 0.71 5.52
N VAL A 68 -3.80 1.80 5.09
CA VAL A 68 -2.36 1.99 5.25
C VAL A 68 -2.08 3.27 6.04
N ILE A 69 -1.34 3.14 7.13
CA ILE A 69 -0.73 4.28 7.84
C ILE A 69 0.78 4.15 7.68
N ARG A 70 1.41 5.15 7.06
CA ARG A 70 2.84 5.16 6.74
C ARG A 70 3.22 3.89 5.96
N THR A 71 3.95 2.96 6.58
CA THR A 71 4.39 1.69 5.98
C THR A 71 3.69 0.47 6.57
N ARG A 72 2.67 0.65 7.42
CA ARG A 72 1.93 -0.45 8.07
C ARG A 72 0.56 -0.62 7.42
N ILE A 73 0.18 -1.88 7.21
CA ILE A 73 -1.09 -2.28 6.60
C ILE A 73 -1.99 -2.80 7.71
N TYR A 74 -3.23 -2.33 7.73
CA TYR A 74 -4.23 -2.58 8.75
C TYR A 74 -5.52 -3.09 8.13
N THR A 75 -6.29 -3.87 8.87
CA THR A 75 -7.74 -3.96 8.68
C THR A 75 -8.38 -2.94 9.62
N ILE A 76 -9.41 -2.26 9.14
CA ILE A 76 -10.08 -1.17 9.85
C ILE A 76 -11.44 -1.68 10.31
N ALA A 77 -11.81 -1.39 11.55
CA ALA A 77 -13.11 -1.70 12.12
C ALA A 77 -13.69 -0.44 12.77
N PHE A 78 -14.90 -0.06 12.38
CA PHE A 78 -15.66 1.02 13.00
C PHE A 78 -16.73 0.41 13.88
N SER A 79 -16.84 0.92 15.10
CA SER A 79 -17.96 0.67 16.01
C SER A 79 -18.71 1.96 16.28
N ASP A 80 -19.73 1.87 17.14
CA ASP A 80 -20.48 3.04 17.62
C ASP A 80 -19.62 4.01 18.46
N LYS A 81 -18.54 3.52 19.06
CA LYS A 81 -17.76 4.28 20.06
C LYS A 81 -16.31 4.53 19.67
N LYS A 82 -15.77 3.74 18.73
CA LYS A 82 -14.35 3.75 18.42
C LYS A 82 -14.04 3.26 17.02
N LEU A 83 -12.87 3.66 16.55
CA LEU A 83 -12.21 3.12 15.37
C LEU A 83 -11.03 2.25 15.81
N VAL A 84 -10.96 1.02 15.33
CA VAL A 84 -9.88 0.07 15.60
C VAL A 84 -9.14 -0.27 14.31
N LEU A 85 -7.81 -0.24 14.38
CA LEU A 85 -6.91 -0.63 13.31
C LEU A 85 -6.09 -1.84 13.75
N ARG A 86 -6.41 -3.00 13.19
CA ARG A 86 -5.72 -4.25 13.48
C ARG A 86 -4.59 -4.46 12.47
N LYS A 87 -3.36 -4.60 12.94
CA LYS A 87 -2.18 -4.69 12.08
C LYS A 87 -2.17 -6.02 11.32
N LEU A 88 -2.15 -5.93 10.00
CA LEU A 88 -2.00 -7.08 9.11
C LEU A 88 -0.53 -7.36 8.82
N SER A 89 0.15 -6.37 8.24
CA SER A 89 1.55 -6.51 7.80
C SER A 89 2.23 -5.13 7.73
N SER A 90 3.46 -5.09 7.23
CA SER A 90 4.17 -3.86 6.91
C SER A 90 4.84 -3.97 5.55
N VAL A 91 4.84 -2.87 4.82
CA VAL A 91 5.53 -2.71 3.53
C VAL A 91 7.02 -3.00 3.68
N ASN A 92 7.63 -2.59 4.81
CA ASN A 92 9.04 -2.86 5.08
C ASN A 92 9.33 -4.36 5.15
N LEU A 93 8.42 -5.14 5.76
CA LEU A 93 8.55 -6.59 5.80
C LEU A 93 8.45 -7.18 4.39
N THR A 94 7.49 -6.73 3.57
CA THR A 94 7.38 -7.15 2.17
C THR A 94 8.67 -6.90 1.39
N VAL A 95 9.19 -5.68 1.48
CA VAL A 95 10.41 -5.28 0.75
C VAL A 95 11.61 -6.08 1.23
N ALA A 96 11.76 -6.28 2.56
CA ALA A 96 12.83 -7.09 3.11
C ALA A 96 12.75 -8.55 2.63
N THR A 97 11.57 -9.17 2.68
CA THR A 97 11.38 -10.54 2.18
C THR A 97 11.68 -10.65 0.69
N ALA A 98 11.24 -9.67 -0.11
CA ALA A 98 11.52 -9.63 -1.55
C ALA A 98 13.02 -9.51 -1.85
N LEU A 99 13.74 -8.66 -1.11
CA LEU A 99 15.19 -8.52 -1.25
C LEU A 99 15.92 -9.81 -0.87
N ILE A 100 15.57 -10.43 0.25
CA ILE A 100 16.21 -11.68 0.70
C ILE A 100 15.99 -12.79 -0.33
N LEU A 101 14.75 -12.99 -0.80
CA LEU A 101 14.45 -14.02 -1.81
C LEU A 101 15.07 -13.71 -3.17
N ALA A 102 15.20 -12.44 -3.55
CA ALA A 102 15.88 -12.06 -4.78
C ALA A 102 17.39 -12.35 -4.70
N LEU A 103 18.04 -12.05 -3.58
CA LEU A 103 19.47 -12.33 -3.38
C LEU A 103 19.74 -13.84 -3.36
N LEU A 104 18.95 -14.60 -2.61
CA LEU A 104 19.04 -16.07 -2.62
C LEU A 104 18.76 -16.65 -4.01
N GLY A 105 17.79 -16.08 -4.73
CA GLY A 105 17.50 -16.47 -6.10
C GLY A 105 18.66 -16.18 -7.05
N TRP A 106 19.30 -15.03 -6.92
CA TRP A 106 20.51 -14.69 -7.70
C TRP A 106 21.62 -15.72 -7.51
N ASP A 107 21.91 -16.10 -6.26
CA ASP A 107 22.97 -17.05 -5.96
C ASP A 107 22.69 -18.46 -6.53
N LEU A 108 21.42 -18.84 -6.66
CA LEU A 108 21.01 -20.17 -7.11
C LEU A 108 20.75 -20.27 -8.63
N ALA A 109 20.25 -19.19 -9.23
CA ALA A 109 19.71 -19.21 -10.59
C ALA A 109 19.87 -17.86 -11.33
N GLY A 110 20.78 -17.01 -10.85
CA GLY A 110 21.13 -15.74 -11.48
C GLY A 110 19.90 -14.82 -11.69
N PRO A 111 19.80 -14.14 -12.84
CA PRO A 111 18.70 -13.23 -13.14
C PRO A 111 17.31 -13.90 -13.06
N PHE A 112 17.20 -15.16 -13.47
CA PHE A 112 15.94 -15.91 -13.39
C PHE A 112 15.51 -16.07 -11.93
N GLY A 113 16.44 -16.45 -11.05
CA GLY A 113 16.17 -16.60 -9.63
C GLY A 113 15.76 -15.29 -8.94
N ILE A 114 16.28 -14.13 -9.36
CA ILE A 114 15.81 -12.82 -8.88
C ILE A 114 14.30 -12.66 -9.14
N ILE A 115 13.87 -12.92 -10.38
CA ILE A 115 12.48 -12.73 -10.81
C ILE A 115 11.57 -13.69 -10.04
N VAL A 116 11.93 -14.96 -9.99
CA VAL A 116 11.14 -16.00 -9.30
C VAL A 116 11.09 -15.73 -7.80
N GLY A 117 12.20 -15.35 -7.18
CA GLY A 117 12.28 -14.99 -5.77
C GLY A 117 11.40 -13.78 -5.42
N GLY A 118 11.43 -12.74 -6.26
CA GLY A 118 10.59 -11.55 -6.10
C GLY A 118 9.09 -11.85 -6.21
N ILE A 119 8.68 -12.64 -7.21
CA ILE A 119 7.29 -13.09 -7.38
C ILE A 119 6.84 -13.88 -6.16
N THR A 120 7.67 -14.84 -5.71
CA THR A 120 7.36 -15.70 -4.56
C THR A 120 7.20 -14.88 -3.29
N ALA A 121 8.08 -13.90 -3.06
CA ALA A 121 7.97 -13.00 -1.91
C ALA A 121 6.62 -12.28 -1.86
N PHE A 122 6.18 -11.75 -3.00
CA PHE A 122 4.91 -11.06 -3.12
C PHE A 122 3.73 -12.01 -2.83
N SER A 123 3.73 -13.20 -3.42
CA SER A 123 2.70 -14.22 -3.22
C SER A 123 2.61 -14.65 -1.75
N SER A 124 3.74 -14.95 -1.11
CA SER A 124 3.81 -15.33 0.29
C SER A 124 3.30 -14.21 1.20
N GLN A 125 3.68 -12.97 0.93
CA GLN A 125 3.24 -11.83 1.74
C GLN A 125 1.73 -11.60 1.61
N GLU A 126 1.16 -11.71 0.41
CA GLU A 126 -0.28 -11.57 0.23
C GLU A 126 -1.04 -12.73 0.90
N PHE A 127 -0.56 -13.98 0.79
CA PHE A 127 -1.12 -15.13 1.51
C PHE A 127 -1.14 -14.90 3.04
N LEU A 128 0.00 -14.52 3.62
CA LEU A 128 0.11 -14.26 5.06
C LEU A 128 -0.79 -13.10 5.50
N THR A 129 -0.86 -12.03 4.70
CA THR A 129 -1.71 -10.86 4.97
C THR A 129 -3.18 -11.25 4.98
N GLN A 130 -3.60 -12.12 4.06
CA GLN A 130 -4.99 -12.60 4.01
C GLN A 130 -5.30 -13.61 5.11
N ARG A 131 -4.41 -14.56 5.39
CA ARG A 131 -4.58 -15.52 6.49
C ARG A 131 -4.69 -14.81 7.84
N ARG A 132 -3.88 -13.78 8.06
CA ARG A 132 -3.98 -12.96 9.28
C ARG A 132 -5.28 -12.18 9.36
N ARG A 133 -5.76 -11.67 8.23
CA ARG A 133 -7.06 -10.98 8.14
C ARG A 133 -8.20 -11.93 8.51
N ASP A 134 -8.20 -13.14 7.95
CA ASP A 134 -9.22 -14.13 8.26
C ASP A 134 -9.18 -14.50 9.74
N GLY A 135 -7.99 -14.69 10.32
CA GLY A 135 -7.83 -14.92 11.75
C GLY A 135 -8.40 -13.78 12.61
N ILE A 136 -8.14 -12.51 12.24
CA ILE A 136 -8.72 -11.34 12.92
C ILE A 136 -10.24 -11.30 12.75
N ARG A 137 -10.76 -11.66 11.57
CA ARG A 137 -12.20 -11.64 11.27
C ARG A 137 -12.96 -12.75 12.00
N THR A 138 -12.36 -13.92 12.18
CA THR A 138 -12.94 -15.01 13.00
C THR A 138 -12.90 -14.70 14.49
N GLY A 139 -12.02 -13.80 14.92
CA GLY A 139 -11.99 -13.27 16.29
C GLY A 139 -12.78 -11.97 16.43
N ASN A 140 -12.61 -11.29 17.56
CA ASN A 140 -13.21 -9.98 17.78
C ASN A 140 -12.37 -8.87 17.14
N LEU A 141 -12.88 -8.26 16.06
CA LEU A 141 -12.24 -7.16 15.33
C LEU A 141 -12.03 -5.88 16.17
N LEU A 142 -12.80 -5.72 17.25
CA LEU A 142 -12.78 -4.53 18.11
C LEU A 142 -11.88 -4.66 19.34
N GLU A 143 -11.42 -5.87 19.64
CA GLU A 143 -10.45 -6.11 20.69
C GLU A 143 -9.04 -5.82 20.16
N LEU A 144 -8.10 -5.43 21.01
CA LEU A 144 -6.69 -5.26 20.66
C LEU A 144 -5.92 -6.52 21.06
N SER A 145 -5.06 -7.06 20.20
CA SER A 145 -4.33 -8.31 20.51
C SER A 145 -2.86 -8.26 20.13
N ASP A 146 -2.43 -7.31 19.28
CA ASP A 146 -1.03 -7.19 18.88
C ASP A 146 -0.44 -5.82 19.25
N ARG A 147 0.88 -5.79 19.54
CA ARG A 147 1.67 -4.58 19.89
C ARG A 147 1.72 -3.51 18.80
N GLY A 148 1.04 -3.71 17.68
CA GLY A 148 0.95 -2.77 16.57
C GLY A 148 -0.46 -2.33 16.23
N ASP A 149 -1.47 -2.87 16.91
CA ASP A 149 -2.86 -2.45 16.77
C ASP A 149 -3.05 -1.04 17.33
N LEU A 150 -3.99 -0.29 16.75
CA LEU A 150 -4.30 1.07 17.18
C LEU A 150 -5.78 1.19 17.46
N GLU A 151 -6.13 1.93 18.50
CA GLU A 151 -7.49 2.27 18.86
C GLU A 151 -7.61 3.79 18.93
N PHE A 152 -8.71 4.30 18.39
CA PHE A 152 -9.08 5.71 18.43
C PHE A 152 -10.51 5.81 18.97
N PRO A 153 -10.67 6.05 20.28
CA PRO A 153 -11.96 6.36 20.87
C PRO A 153 -12.54 7.62 20.22
N TYR A 154 -13.83 7.64 19.91
CA TYR A 154 -14.47 8.80 19.29
C TYR A 154 -14.47 10.04 20.19
N GLU A 155 -14.40 9.85 21.49
CA GLU A 155 -14.25 10.92 22.49
C GLU A 155 -12.92 11.69 22.39
N GLU A 156 -11.88 11.04 21.84
CA GLU A 156 -10.56 11.65 21.62
C GLU A 156 -10.42 12.29 20.23
N LEU A 157 -11.39 12.03 19.33
CA LEU A 157 -11.41 12.58 17.99
C LEU A 157 -12.13 13.92 18.00
N GLU A 158 -11.54 14.91 17.33
CA GLU A 158 -12.20 16.18 17.07
C GLU A 158 -13.02 16.10 15.78
N GLN A 159 -12.48 15.41 14.77
CA GLN A 159 -13.09 15.33 13.45
C GLN A 159 -12.62 14.08 12.70
N VAL A 160 -13.53 13.49 11.92
CA VAL A 160 -13.21 12.46 10.92
C VAL A 160 -13.63 12.94 9.54
N GLN A 161 -12.71 12.89 8.59
CA GLN A 161 -12.95 13.36 7.22
C GLN A 161 -12.48 12.35 6.19
N LEU A 162 -13.32 12.06 5.21
CA LEU A 162 -12.92 11.33 4.00
C LEU A 162 -12.46 12.34 2.94
N SER A 163 -11.16 12.34 2.61
CA SER A 163 -10.56 13.21 1.59
C SER A 163 -9.96 12.36 0.48
N GLY A 164 -10.69 12.24 -0.63
CA GLY A 164 -10.35 11.33 -1.71
C GLY A 164 -10.20 9.90 -1.20
N ASN A 165 -9.02 9.31 -1.35
CA ASN A 165 -8.72 7.95 -0.88
C ASN A 165 -8.10 7.88 0.52
N ARG A 166 -8.33 8.89 1.36
CA ARG A 166 -7.77 8.97 2.70
C ARG A 166 -8.84 9.25 3.73
N ILE A 167 -8.84 8.51 4.82
CA ILE A 167 -9.58 8.83 6.03
C ILE A 167 -8.62 9.61 6.92
N GLN A 168 -8.97 10.85 7.25
CA GLN A 168 -8.21 11.72 8.12
C GLN A 168 -8.92 11.75 9.48
N LEU A 169 -8.16 11.40 10.51
CA LEU A 169 -8.59 11.50 11.91
C LEU A 169 -7.86 12.71 12.49
N TYR A 170 -8.61 13.71 12.93
CA TYR A 170 -8.10 14.86 13.64
C TYR A 170 -8.22 14.57 15.14
N LEU A 171 -7.08 14.50 15.80
CA LEU A 171 -6.95 14.46 17.24
C LEU A 171 -6.44 15.82 17.72
N LYS A 172 -6.61 16.10 19.01
CA LYS A 172 -6.17 17.34 19.66
C LYS A 172 -4.72 17.76 19.35
N ASP A 173 -3.82 16.78 19.21
CA ASP A 173 -2.39 16.98 19.06
C ASP A 173 -1.85 16.65 17.66
N ARG A 174 -2.63 15.94 16.82
CA ARG A 174 -2.12 15.39 15.55
C ARG A 174 -3.21 14.97 14.57
N ILE A 175 -2.80 14.82 13.32
CA ILE A 175 -3.64 14.26 12.25
C ILE A 175 -3.12 12.89 11.85
N VAL A 176 -3.96 11.87 11.97
CA VAL A 176 -3.67 10.51 11.48
C VAL A 176 -4.33 10.32 10.11
N ARG A 177 -3.54 9.97 9.11
CA ARG A 177 -4.00 9.76 7.73
C ARG A 177 -3.95 8.28 7.39
N ILE A 178 -5.12 7.70 7.15
CA ILE A 178 -5.29 6.31 6.74
C ILE A 178 -5.57 6.29 5.24
N VAL A 179 -4.64 5.75 4.45
CA VAL A 179 -4.82 5.57 3.01
C VAL A 179 -5.63 4.32 2.75
N ILE A 180 -6.70 4.44 1.98
CA ILE A 180 -7.55 3.32 1.54
C ILE A 180 -7.51 3.18 0.02
N SER A 181 -7.99 2.04 -0.48
CA SER A 181 -8.15 1.85 -1.92
C SER A 181 -9.14 2.87 -2.50
N ARG A 182 -8.83 3.41 -3.68
CA ARG A 182 -9.74 4.31 -4.43
C ARG A 182 -11.11 3.67 -4.69
N LYS A 183 -11.14 2.34 -4.87
CA LYS A 183 -12.39 1.58 -5.04
C LYS A 183 -13.30 1.72 -3.81
N TYR A 184 -12.73 1.70 -2.60
CA TYR A 184 -13.50 1.77 -1.37
C TYR A 184 -13.92 3.19 -1.04
N SER A 185 -13.08 4.20 -1.32
CA SER A 185 -13.39 5.61 -1.10
C SER A 185 -14.76 6.04 -1.63
N ARG A 186 -15.11 5.63 -2.87
CA ARG A 186 -16.41 5.97 -3.48
C ARG A 186 -17.61 5.37 -2.76
N ILE A 187 -17.42 4.21 -2.12
CA ILE A 187 -18.47 3.49 -1.40
C ILE A 187 -18.55 3.98 0.05
N LEU A 188 -17.42 4.40 0.61
CA LEU A 188 -17.27 4.74 2.01
C LEU A 188 -17.91 6.06 2.41
N GLY A 189 -17.98 7.07 1.53
CA GLY A 189 -18.52 8.38 1.87
C GLY A 189 -19.90 8.31 2.55
N PRO A 190 -20.95 7.82 1.87
CA PRO A 190 -22.31 7.74 2.41
C PRO A 190 -22.45 6.80 3.62
N VAL A 191 -21.49 5.91 3.81
CA VAL A 191 -21.51 4.86 4.83
C VAL A 191 -20.87 5.36 6.11
N LEU A 192 -19.72 6.04 6.00
CA LEU A 192 -19.07 6.67 7.14
C LEU A 192 -19.98 7.73 7.76
N GLU A 193 -20.75 8.45 6.94
CA GLU A 193 -21.77 9.40 7.42
C GLU A 193 -22.86 8.75 8.29
N LYS A 194 -23.10 7.44 8.14
CA LYS A 194 -24.10 6.70 8.95
C LYS A 194 -23.49 6.03 10.18
N VAL A 195 -22.18 5.79 10.18
CA VAL A 195 -21.48 5.03 11.22
C VAL A 195 -20.75 5.93 12.20
N ILE A 196 -20.22 7.06 11.73
CA ILE A 196 -19.50 8.03 12.56
C ILE A 196 -20.52 8.97 13.20
N PRO A 197 -20.39 9.34 14.49
CA PRO A 197 -21.24 10.34 15.12
C PRO A 197 -21.26 11.66 14.34
N ALA A 198 -22.45 12.25 14.13
CA ALA A 198 -22.62 13.45 13.31
C ALA A 198 -21.82 14.66 13.81
N ASN A 199 -21.56 14.76 15.11
CA ASN A 199 -20.74 15.81 15.72
C ASN A 199 -19.25 15.71 15.36
N LEU A 200 -18.79 14.54 14.91
CA LEU A 200 -17.40 14.31 14.46
C LEU A 200 -17.26 14.41 12.94
N GLN A 201 -18.37 14.51 12.21
CA GLN A 201 -18.35 14.69 10.77
C GLN A 201 -18.21 16.17 10.47
N SER A 202 -17.20 16.53 9.66
CA SER A 202 -17.29 17.82 8.98
C SER A 202 -18.27 17.71 7.82
N GLY A 203 -19.17 18.68 7.71
CA GLY A 203 -19.91 18.91 6.47
C GLY A 203 -18.96 18.95 5.25
N PRO A 204 -19.47 18.66 4.05
CA PRO A 204 -18.64 18.57 2.85
C PRO A 204 -17.87 19.88 2.66
N VAL A 205 -16.55 19.84 2.84
CA VAL A 205 -15.70 20.95 2.41
C VAL A 205 -15.67 20.86 0.88
N PRO A 206 -16.06 21.92 0.15
CA PRO A 206 -15.98 21.91 -1.30
C PRO A 206 -14.57 21.49 -1.69
N SER A 207 -14.49 20.55 -2.62
CA SER A 207 -13.26 20.22 -3.32
C SER A 207 -12.55 21.54 -3.60
N LEU A 208 -11.33 21.70 -3.08
CA LEU A 208 -10.38 22.67 -3.60
C LEU A 208 -10.32 22.39 -5.10
N GLU A 209 -11.12 23.15 -5.86
CA GLU A 209 -10.98 23.25 -7.29
C GLU A 209 -9.51 23.54 -7.51
N ALA A 210 -8.84 22.64 -8.23
CA ALA A 210 -7.54 22.95 -8.74
C ALA A 210 -7.66 24.33 -9.42
N PRO A 211 -6.83 25.32 -9.06
CA PRO A 211 -6.95 26.66 -9.62
C PRO A 211 -6.95 26.51 -11.14
N SER A 212 -8.05 26.97 -11.75
CA SER A 212 -8.26 26.84 -13.18
C SER A 212 -7.03 27.38 -13.91
N PHE A 213 -6.70 26.78 -15.05
CA PHE A 213 -5.54 27.16 -15.83
C PHE A 213 -5.51 28.68 -16.16
N GLN A 214 -6.68 29.32 -16.16
CA GLN A 214 -6.84 30.77 -16.29
C GLN A 214 -6.35 31.58 -15.08
N SER A 215 -6.50 31.08 -13.85
CA SER A 215 -6.02 31.76 -12.63
C SER A 215 -4.49 31.73 -12.51
N GLN A 216 -3.84 30.70 -13.07
CA GLN A 216 -2.38 30.60 -13.13
C GLN A 216 -1.78 31.50 -14.21
N LEU A 217 -2.49 31.71 -15.32
CA LEU A 217 -2.05 32.57 -16.43
C LEU A 217 -2.13 34.05 -16.07
N SER A 218 -3.16 34.49 -15.33
CA SER A 218 -3.27 35.87 -14.84
C SER A 218 -2.21 36.19 -13.78
N LEU A 219 -1.84 35.23 -12.91
CA LEU A 219 -0.74 35.37 -11.95
C LEU A 219 0.65 35.35 -12.59
N ALA A 220 0.83 34.61 -13.69
CA ALA A 220 2.07 34.57 -14.45
C ALA A 220 2.31 35.86 -15.26
N LEU A 221 1.25 36.53 -15.70
CA LEU A 221 1.31 37.78 -16.48
C LEU A 221 1.48 39.05 -15.61
N GLN A 222 1.27 38.97 -14.30
CA GLN A 222 1.49 40.10 -13.37
C GLN A 222 2.91 40.16 -12.77
N ARG A 223 3.80 39.22 -13.10
CA ARG A 223 5.19 39.31 -12.63
C ARG A 223 6.00 40.28 -13.50
N PRO A 224 6.60 41.34 -12.92
CA PRO A 224 7.50 42.21 -13.66
C PRO A 224 8.75 41.43 -14.07
N ARG A 225 9.07 41.42 -15.37
CA ARG A 225 10.32 40.89 -15.92
C ARG A 225 11.50 41.70 -15.34
N ARG A 226 12.13 41.20 -14.28
CA ARG A 226 13.46 41.64 -13.85
C ARG A 226 14.52 40.64 -14.32
N GLY A 227 15.36 41.11 -15.23
CA GLY A 227 16.82 40.93 -15.13
C GLY A 227 17.42 39.68 -15.77
N SER A 228 17.52 39.70 -17.09
CA SER A 228 18.56 39.02 -17.85
C SER A 228 19.95 39.56 -17.49
N ALA A 229 20.74 38.86 -16.65
CA ALA A 229 22.21 38.98 -16.61
C ALA A 229 22.83 38.08 -15.53
N ARG A 230 22.89 36.75 -15.74
CA ARG A 230 23.85 35.88 -15.04
C ARG A 230 23.93 34.47 -15.62
N ARG A 231 24.12 34.35 -16.94
CA ARG A 231 24.36 33.05 -17.59
C ARG A 231 25.24 33.17 -18.85
N LYS A 232 26.40 33.82 -18.74
CA LYS A 232 27.47 33.77 -19.77
C LYS A 232 28.91 33.73 -19.18
N GLY A 233 29.08 33.34 -17.92
CA GLY A 233 30.39 33.41 -17.23
C GLY A 233 30.97 32.10 -16.70
N ARG A 234 30.38 30.94 -17.04
CA ARG A 234 30.75 29.65 -16.39
C ARG A 234 31.00 28.47 -17.34
N LEU A 235 31.27 28.74 -18.62
CA LEU A 235 31.68 27.73 -19.62
C LEU A 235 33.03 28.03 -20.29
N ALA A 236 33.62 29.21 -20.06
CA ALA A 236 34.92 29.59 -20.63
C ALA A 236 36.14 29.34 -19.69
N ARG A 237 35.94 28.68 -18.55
CA ARG A 237 36.99 28.47 -17.53
C ARG A 237 37.46 27.02 -17.39
N TRP A 238 37.02 26.13 -18.28
CA TRP A 238 37.34 24.69 -18.22
C TRP A 238 38.38 24.24 -19.25
N PHE A 239 38.78 25.09 -20.21
CA PHE A 239 39.69 24.74 -21.30
C PHE A 239 41.11 25.33 -21.19
N ARG A 240 41.54 25.76 -20.00
CA ARG A 240 42.84 26.42 -19.81
C ARG A 240 43.58 25.89 -18.58
N HIS A 241 43.81 24.58 -18.52
CA HIS A 241 44.89 23.95 -17.75
C HIS A 241 44.92 22.45 -18.04
N ARG A 242 45.63 22.04 -19.10
CA ARG A 242 46.31 20.74 -19.27
C ARG A 242 46.85 20.64 -20.70
N MET A 243 48.07 21.11 -20.90
CA MET A 243 49.08 20.47 -21.75
C MET A 243 50.45 20.94 -21.27
N PRO A 244 51.35 20.02 -20.90
CA PRO A 244 52.77 20.31 -20.75
C PRO A 244 53.43 20.19 -22.13
N MET A 245 54.36 21.09 -22.44
CA MET A 245 55.40 20.85 -23.44
C MET A 245 56.76 20.92 -22.72
N PRO A 246 57.74 20.10 -23.13
CA PRO A 246 59.15 20.35 -22.86
C PRO A 246 59.65 21.62 -23.57
#